data_AF-A0A528B2L2-F1
#
_entry.id   AF-A0A528B2L2-F1
#
_cell.length_a   1.000
_cell.length_b   1.000
_cell.length_c   1.000
_cell.angle_alpha   90.00
_cell.angle_beta   90.00
_cell.angle_gamma   90.00
#
_symmetry.space_group_name_H-M   'P 1'
#
loop_
_entity.id
_entity.type
_entity.pdbx_description
1 polymer ?
#
loop_
_entity_poly.entity_id
_entity_poly.type
_entity_poly.pdbx_seq_one_letter_code
_entity_poly.pdbx_strand_id
1 'polypeptide(L)' 'VLLGVVICLNVERIRQFFSWLAGERLFNPELYFLSQLPARMDASETISVILMALVLSFLATLFPAWRAARLDPVEALRYE' A
#
# COMPACT_ATOMS: atom_id res chain seq x y z
N VAL A 1 4.75 -0.05 0.77
CA VAL A 1 5.14 -0.99 -0.32
C VAL A 1 5.96 -2.15 0.20
N LEU A 2 7.17 -1.94 0.74
CA LEU A 2 8.06 -3.03 1.20
C LEU A 2 7.40 -4.04 2.13
N LEU A 3 6.67 -3.56 3.15
CA LEU A 3 5.93 -4.43 4.07
C LEU A 3 4.86 -5.27 3.34
N GLY A 4 4.13 -4.67 2.39
CA GLY A 4 3.16 -5.40 1.56
C GLY A 4 3.82 -6.45 0.66
N VAL A 5 4.98 -6.13 0.08
CA VAL A 5 5.78 -7.09 -0.71
C VAL A 5 6.20 -8.27 0.15
N VAL A 6 6.76 -8.01 1.34
CA VAL A 6 7.17 -9.05 2.28
C VAL A 6 6.00 -9.94 2.69
N ILE A 7 4.84 -9.36 3.01
CA ILE A 7 3.64 -10.13 3.36
C ILE A 7 3.18 -11.00 2.19
N CYS A 8 3.12 -10.45 0.99
CA CYS A 8 2.66 -11.16 -0.21
C CYS A 8 3.57 -12.36 -0.54
N LEU A 9 4.89 -12.20 -0.42
CA LEU A 9 5.86 -13.30 -0.59
C LEU A 9 5.78 -14.37 0.51
N ASN A 10 5.26 -14.01 1.69
CA ASN A 10 5.13 -14.92 2.83
C ASN A 10 3.68 -15.37 3.07
N VAL A 11 2.74 -15.12 2.14
CA VAL A 11 1.30 -15.34 2.38
C VAL A 11 1.01 -16.79 2.79
N GLU A 12 1.69 -17.75 2.17
CA GLU A 12 1.47 -19.17 2.41
C GLU A 12 2.02 -19.59 3.77
N ARG A 13 3.18 -19.04 4.17
CA ARG A 13 3.76 -19.25 5.51
C ARG A 13 2.84 -18.67 6.59
N ILE A 14 2.27 -17.49 6.36
CA ILE A 14 1.31 -16.86 7.26
C ILE A 14 0.05 -17.73 7.37
N ARG A 15 -0.51 -18.19 6.25
CA ARG A 15 -1.66 -19.11 6.22
C ARG A 15 -1.40 -20.39 7.02
N GLN A 16 -0.24 -21.00 6.85
CA GLN A 16 0.16 -22.22 7.57
C GLN A 16 0.30 -21.97 9.06
N PHE A 17 0.90 -20.84 9.47
CA PHE A 17 0.99 -20.45 10.87
C PHE A 17 -0.38 -20.34 11.53
N PHE A 18 -1.34 -19.68 10.87
CA PHE A 18 -2.70 -19.58 11.39
C PHE A 18 -3.46 -20.91 11.33
N SER A 19 -3.21 -21.76 10.33
CA SER A 19 -3.80 -23.11 10.27
C SER A 19 -3.31 -23.99 11.42
N TRP A 20 -2.02 -23.88 11.77
CA TRP A 20 -1.46 -24.55 12.94
C TRP A 20 -2.07 -24.02 14.24
N LEU A 21 -2.23 -22.70 14.37
CA LEU A 21 -2.83 -22.07 15.54
C LEU A 21 -4.32 -22.46 15.71
N ALA A 22 -5.06 -22.52 14.61
CA ALA A 22 -6.48 -22.86 14.61
C ALA A 22 -6.75 -24.37 14.80
N GLY A 23 -5.73 -25.23 14.67
CA GLY A 23 -5.89 -26.69 14.75
C GLY A 23 -6.62 -27.32 13.55
N GLU A 24 -7.06 -26.51 12.58
CA GLU A 24 -7.77 -26.94 11.37
C GLU A 24 -7.16 -26.31 10.11
N ARG A 25 -7.43 -26.93 8.95
CA ARG A 25 -7.05 -26.35 7.66
C ARG A 25 -7.99 -25.18 7.35
N LEU A 26 -7.52 -23.95 7.52
CA LEU A 26 -8.27 -22.71 7.22
C LEU A 26 -8.98 -22.71 5.87
N PHE A 27 -8.36 -23.32 4.87
CA PHE A 27 -8.93 -23.54 3.54
C PHE A 27 -8.88 -25.03 3.25
N ASN A 28 -9.99 -25.73 3.51
CA ASN A 28 -10.09 -27.15 3.18
C ASN A 28 -10.19 -27.31 1.65
N PRO A 29 -9.22 -27.94 0.97
CA PRO A 29 -9.25 -28.13 -0.48
C PRO A 29 -10.45 -28.96 -0.97
N GLU A 30 -11.12 -29.73 -0.12
CA GLU A 30 -12.34 -30.47 -0.49
C GLU A 30 -13.56 -29.54 -0.62
N LEU A 31 -13.58 -28.45 0.16
CA LEU A 31 -14.68 -27.47 0.15
C LEU A 31 -14.38 -26.30 -0.78
N TYR A 32 -13.13 -25.84 -0.81
CA TYR A 32 -12.71 -24.65 -1.55
C TYR A 32 -11.95 -24.95 -2.83
N PHE A 33 -11.58 -26.22 -3.11
CA PHE A 33 -10.74 -26.62 -4.25
C PHE A 33 -9.41 -25.84 -4.36
N LEU A 34 -8.99 -25.20 -3.26
CA LEU A 34 -7.78 -24.39 -3.14
C LEU A 34 -6.78 -25.15 -2.28
N SER A 35 -5.74 -25.71 -2.90
CA SER A 35 -4.65 -26.41 -2.21
C SER A 35 -3.63 -25.46 -1.59
N GLN A 36 -3.53 -24.25 -2.11
CA GLN A 36 -2.61 -23.19 -1.69
C GLN A 36 -3.28 -21.83 -1.92
N LEU A 37 -2.86 -20.80 -1.19
CA LEU A 37 -3.31 -19.43 -1.47
C LEU A 37 -2.41 -18.84 -2.56
N PRO A 38 -2.90 -18.65 -3.81
CA PRO A 38 -2.06 -18.06 -4.85
C PRO A 38 -1.95 -16.54 -4.62
N ALA A 39 -0.89 -16.09 -3.96
CA ALA A 39 -0.49 -14.68 -4.02
C ALA A 39 0.33 -14.44 -5.30
N ARG A 40 -0.30 -13.84 -6.31
CA ARG A 40 0.40 -13.34 -7.49
C ARG A 40 0.50 -11.83 -7.40
N MET A 41 1.74 -11.36 -7.24
CA MET A 41 2.05 -9.94 -7.29
C MET A 41 2.53 -9.60 -8.69
N ASP A 42 1.88 -8.63 -9.33
CA ASP A 42 2.38 -8.05 -10.56
C ASP A 42 3.24 -6.83 -10.21
N ALA A 43 4.53 -6.91 -10.55
CA ALA A 43 5.48 -5.83 -10.33
C ALA A 43 5.13 -4.60 -11.18
N SER A 44 4.59 -4.80 -12.39
CA SER A 44 4.18 -3.72 -13.29
C SER A 44 3.04 -2.90 -12.69
N GLU A 45 2.00 -3.58 -12.20
CA GLU A 45 0.87 -2.93 -11.51
C GLU A 45 1.33 -2.23 -10.23
N THR A 46 2.22 -2.86 -9.46
CA THR A 46 2.74 -2.26 -8.23
C THR A 46 3.52 -0.97 -8.52
N ILE A 47 4.40 -0.99 -9.52
CA ILE A 47 5.20 0.19 -9.92
C ILE A 47 4.30 1.29 -10.49
N SER A 48 3.30 0.95 -11.31
CA SER A 48 2.40 1.95 -11.89
C SER A 48 1.58 2.67 -10.82
N VAL A 49 1.10 1.94 -9.80
CA VAL A 49 0.38 2.53 -8.65
C VAL A 49 1.30 3.44 -7.84
N ILE A 50 2.56 3.05 -7.60
CA ILE A 50 3.54 3.88 -6.89
C ILE A 50 3.78 5.19 -7.65
N LEU A 51 4.03 5.11 -8.95
CA LEU A 51 4.27 6.28 -9.79
C LEU A 51 3.05 7.21 -9.81
N MET A 52 1.85 6.65 -9.98
CA MET A 52 0.61 7.43 -9.96
C MET A 52 0.42 8.14 -8.61
N ALA A 53 0.63 7.45 -7.49
CA ALA A 53 0.50 8.04 -6.16
C ALA A 53 1.51 9.18 -5.93
N LEU A 54 2.76 9.00 -6.37
CA LEU A 54 3.79 10.05 -6.28
C LEU A 54 3.42 11.27 -7.12
N VAL A 55 3.03 11.06 -8.38
CA VAL A 55 2.62 12.15 -9.28
C VAL A 55 1.44 12.93 -8.70
N LEU A 56 0.41 12.22 -8.24
CA LEU A 56 -0.76 12.87 -7.64
C LEU A 56 -0.42 13.62 -6.36
N SER A 57 0.45 13.08 -5.50
CA SER A 57 0.91 13.76 -4.29
C SER A 57 1.68 15.04 -4.61
N PHE A 58 2.55 15.01 -5.63
CA PHE A 58 3.24 16.21 -6.09
C PHE A 58 2.27 17.24 -6.67
N LEU A 59 1.35 16.83 -7.55
CA LEU A 59 0.37 17.77 -8.14
C LEU A 59 -0.53 18.41 -7.08
N ALA A 60 -0.97 17.64 -6.09
CA ALA A 60 -1.80 18.13 -5.00
C ALA A 60 -1.05 19.14 -4.10
N THR A 61 0.26 18.97 -3.91
CA THR A 61 1.08 19.86 -3.06
C THR A 61 1.66 21.05 -3.82
N LEU A 62 1.82 20.94 -5.14
CA LEU A 62 2.41 21.98 -5.96
C LEU A 62 1.54 23.25 -6.00
N PHE A 63 0.22 23.11 -6.14
CA PHE A 63 -0.70 24.25 -6.16
C PHE A 63 -0.68 25.09 -4.85
N PRO A 64 -0.88 24.51 -3.66
CA PRO A 64 -0.82 25.28 -2.41
C PRO A 64 0.58 25.82 -2.12
N ALA A 65 1.64 25.07 -2.41
CA ALA A 65 3.02 25.55 -2.21
C ALA A 65 3.33 26.76 -3.10
N TRP A 66 2.89 26.72 -4.35
CA TRP A 66 3.07 27.84 -5.27
C TRP A 66 2.26 29.07 -4.85
N ARG A 67 1.02 28.87 -4.37
CA ARG A 67 0.22 29.94 -3.79
C ARG A 67 0.88 30.55 -2.56
N ALA A 68 1.42 29.73 -1.66
CA ALA A 68 2.09 30.19 -0.44
C ALA A 68 3.38 30.97 -0.74
N ALA A 69 4.17 30.54 -1.72
CA ALA A 69 5.41 31.22 -2.10
C ALA A 69 5.21 32.63 -2.70
N ARG A 70 3.97 32.95 -3.12
CA ARG A 70 3.59 34.26 -3.64
C ARG A 70 2.90 35.17 -2.61
N LEU A 71 2.69 34.70 -1.39
CA LEU A 71 2.18 35.55 -0.30
C LEU A 71 3.31 36.44 0.19
N ASP A 72 3.06 37.75 0.28
CA ASP A 72 4.05 38.69 0.80
C ASP A 72 4.34 38.37 2.27
N PRO A 73 5.63 38.17 2.65
CA PRO A 73 6.01 37.76 4.01
C PRO A 73 5.61 38.79 5.08
N VAL A 74 5.38 40.04 4.68
CA VAL A 74 4.96 41.14 5.56
C VAL A 74 3.50 41.00 5.99
N GLU A 75 2.60 40.40 5.18
CA GLU A 75 1.22 40.16 5.59
C GLU A 75 1.08 38.94 6.51
N ALA A 76 1.90 37.91 6.33
CA ALA A 76 1.88 36.71 7.18
C ALA A 76 2.25 37.03 8.65
N LEU A 77 3.16 37.98 8.89
CA LEU A 77 3.59 38.42 10.22
C LEU A 77 2.70 39.53 10.84
N ARG A 78 1.80 40.16 10.07
CA ARG A 78 0.91 41.22 10.56
C ARG A 78 -0.40 40.68 11.18
N TYR A 79 -0.64 39.38 11.03
CA TYR A 79 -1.80 38.67 11.59
C TYR A 79 -1.43 37.64 12.68
N GLU A 80 -0.15 37.58 13.08
CA GLU A 80 0.29 37.08 14.40
C GLU A 80 0.23 38.22 15.43
#